data_AF-A0A7C3GPB2-F1
#
_entry.id   AF-A0A7C3GPB2-F1
#
_cell.length_a   1.000
_cell.length_b   1.000
_cell.length_c   1.000
_cell.angle_alpha   90.00
_cell.angle_beta   90.00
_cell.angle_gamma   90.00
#
_symmetry.space_group_name_H-M   'P 1'
#
loop_
_entity.id
_entity.type
_entity.pdbx_description
1 polymer ?
#
loop_
_entity_poly.entity_id
_entity_poly.type
_entity_poly.pdbx_seq_one_letter_code
_entity_poly.pdbx_strand_id
1 'polypeptide(L)'
;MPAPEQQQHEPVVDFHCPQCSGETAFSAADGGITCHYCGYHEAPQAAVVGKSAETFEFTVATMAQASHGWGVEKHEVICQKCGSKIVVEADSLTTTCPFCQSNKVIQRKAPQDVLRPRFLIPFSISEDQAHDKTRAWLGKHWLTPKQLQRAASIADFNAMYLPYWTFDAQADARWQAEVGHVVTRKRRGKTVKEIVWRNESGHVGHRFNNIRVSGSQRLSAKLMRQISDYDLSNLSEYDAAFLAGTQAIAYETGLDAAFASARHAMRDQIKTRCQRQASTTRIRNFRMSLDYSDEAWRYILLPVYVSTYYFQNEPYQLLINGQSGTVAGQRPVDWRKIIVAASIPLLLSVLLFFGQEFIQRGDSLMFNWLAAVLFGLGITIAVVLTFKAGEMSDG
;
A
#
# COMPACT_ATOMS: atom_id res chain seq x y z
N MET A 1 -47.44 -9.93 18.87
CA MET A 1 -46.13 -10.10 18.20
C MET A 1 -45.95 -8.89 17.31
N PRO A 2 -44.89 -8.09 17.45
CA PRO A 2 -44.61 -7.06 16.46
C PRO A 2 -44.42 -7.73 15.09
N ALA A 3 -44.98 -7.12 14.04
CA ALA A 3 -44.87 -7.63 12.68
C ALA A 3 -43.39 -7.74 12.28
N PRO A 4 -42.99 -8.73 11.46
CA PRO A 4 -41.64 -8.79 10.92
C PRO A 4 -41.38 -7.51 10.15
N GLU A 5 -40.28 -6.83 10.48
CA GLU A 5 -39.81 -5.63 9.80
C GLU A 5 -39.57 -5.99 8.33
N GLN A 6 -40.34 -5.37 7.43
CA GLN A 6 -40.24 -5.65 6.00
C GLN A 6 -38.88 -5.15 5.50
N GLN A 7 -37.95 -6.08 5.27
CA GLN A 7 -36.70 -5.80 4.59
C GLN A 7 -37.03 -5.28 3.19
N GLN A 8 -36.89 -3.97 2.98
CA GLN A 8 -36.93 -3.33 1.67
C GLN A 8 -35.82 -3.98 0.84
N HIS A 9 -36.20 -4.90 -0.05
CA HIS A 9 -35.28 -5.45 -1.03
C HIS A 9 -35.04 -4.35 -2.06
N GLU A 10 -33.82 -3.82 -2.09
CA GLU A 10 -33.36 -2.96 -3.19
C GLU A 10 -33.54 -3.72 -4.51
N PRO A 11 -33.99 -3.06 -5.59
CA PRO A 11 -34.18 -3.69 -6.89
C PRO A 11 -32.85 -4.28 -7.38
N VAL A 12 -32.89 -5.51 -7.87
CA VAL A 12 -31.73 -6.17 -8.50
C VAL A 12 -31.32 -5.36 -9.72
N VAL A 13 -30.18 -4.66 -9.62
CA VAL A 13 -29.60 -3.91 -10.74
C VAL A 13 -28.89 -4.90 -11.64
N ASP A 14 -29.39 -5.03 -12.86
CA ASP A 14 -28.78 -5.83 -13.91
C ASP A 14 -27.98 -4.91 -14.84
N PHE A 15 -26.67 -5.16 -15.02
CA PHE A 15 -25.77 -4.28 -15.76
C PHE A 15 -25.77 -4.54 -17.27
N HIS A 16 -26.90 -4.97 -17.83
CA HIS A 16 -27.10 -5.07 -19.27
C HIS A 16 -27.42 -3.71 -19.87
N CYS A 17 -26.87 -3.45 -21.06
CA CYS A 17 -27.07 -2.19 -21.77
C CYS A 17 -28.56 -1.98 -22.10
N PRO A 18 -29.18 -0.84 -21.73
CA PRO A 18 -30.59 -0.60 -22.02
C PRO A 18 -30.86 -0.41 -23.53
N GLN A 19 -29.83 -0.11 -24.33
CA GLN A 19 -29.97 0.14 -25.77
C GLN A 19 -29.79 -1.12 -26.64
N CYS A 20 -28.86 -2.00 -26.29
CA CYS A 20 -28.52 -3.17 -27.12
C CYS A 20 -28.47 -4.50 -26.38
N SER A 21 -28.73 -4.49 -25.07
CA SER A 21 -28.62 -5.65 -24.18
C SER A 21 -27.24 -6.31 -24.14
N GLY A 22 -26.20 -5.65 -24.64
CA GLY A 22 -24.81 -6.09 -24.45
C GLY A 22 -24.33 -5.83 -23.03
N GLU A 23 -23.22 -6.44 -22.64
CA GLU A 23 -22.59 -6.20 -21.34
C GLU A 23 -22.11 -4.74 -21.21
N THR A 24 -22.21 -4.20 -20.00
CA THR A 24 -21.68 -2.89 -19.65
C THR A 24 -20.65 -2.99 -18.53
N ALA A 25 -19.69 -2.07 -18.52
CA ALA A 25 -18.65 -2.00 -17.50
C ALA A 25 -18.32 -0.55 -17.16
N PHE A 26 -17.81 -0.31 -15.96
CA PHE A 26 -17.34 1.02 -15.58
C PHE A 26 -16.07 1.40 -16.35
N SER A 27 -16.12 2.52 -17.07
CA SER A 27 -15.00 3.13 -17.79
C SER A 27 -14.38 4.23 -16.95
N ALA A 28 -13.13 4.04 -16.54
CA ALA A 28 -12.33 5.08 -15.88
C ALA A 28 -12.10 6.30 -16.78
N ALA A 29 -12.06 6.10 -18.10
CA ALA A 29 -11.84 7.16 -19.07
C ALA A 29 -13.09 8.05 -19.24
N ASP A 30 -14.27 7.43 -19.25
CA ASP A 30 -15.55 8.12 -19.46
C ASP A 30 -16.24 8.51 -18.14
N GLY A 31 -15.71 8.04 -17.01
CA GLY A 31 -16.25 8.32 -15.67
C GLY A 31 -17.64 7.73 -15.43
N GLY A 32 -17.98 6.62 -16.08
CA GLY A 32 -19.29 5.97 -15.93
C GLY A 32 -19.41 4.62 -16.60
N ILE A 33 -20.61 4.06 -16.56
CA ILE A 33 -20.92 2.78 -17.21
C ILE A 33 -20.91 3.00 -18.72
N THR A 34 -20.09 2.22 -19.44
CA THR A 34 -20.01 2.26 -20.90
C THR A 34 -20.33 0.88 -21.49
N CYS A 35 -21.09 0.84 -22.58
CA CYS A 35 -21.28 -0.37 -23.40
C CYS A 35 -20.29 -0.38 -24.57
N HIS A 36 -19.42 -1.38 -24.63
CA HIS A 36 -18.44 -1.50 -25.72
C HIS A 36 -19.09 -1.80 -27.09
N TYR A 37 -20.29 -2.37 -27.11
CA TYR A 37 -20.96 -2.77 -28.34
C TYR A 37 -21.64 -1.61 -29.08
N CYS A 38 -22.35 -0.73 -28.37
CA CYS A 38 -23.12 0.35 -28.98
C CYS A 38 -22.70 1.76 -28.56
N GLY A 39 -21.75 1.89 -27.62
CA GLY A 39 -21.28 3.18 -27.11
C GLY A 39 -22.24 3.86 -26.14
N TYR A 40 -23.21 3.13 -25.57
CA TYR A 40 -24.05 3.66 -24.48
C TYR A 40 -23.16 4.12 -23.32
N HIS A 41 -23.49 5.27 -22.73
CA HIS A 41 -22.80 5.83 -21.56
C HIS A 41 -23.81 6.34 -20.54
N GLU A 42 -23.57 6.04 -19.27
CA GLU A 42 -24.34 6.54 -18.14
C GLU A 42 -23.41 6.89 -16.98
N ALA A 43 -23.53 8.12 -16.48
CA ALA A 43 -22.79 8.55 -15.30
C ALA A 43 -23.37 7.91 -14.04
N PRO A 44 -22.54 7.44 -13.10
CA PRO A 44 -23.00 6.86 -11.84
C PRO A 44 -23.68 7.93 -10.99
N GLN A 45 -24.72 7.54 -10.26
CA GLN A 45 -25.47 8.46 -9.40
C GLN A 45 -24.80 8.59 -8.03
N ALA A 46 -23.53 9.04 -8.02
CA ALA A 46 -22.75 9.16 -6.79
C ALA A 46 -22.24 10.59 -6.58
N ALA A 47 -22.56 11.16 -5.42
CA ALA A 47 -22.03 12.45 -5.01
C ALA A 47 -20.59 12.31 -4.46
N VAL A 48 -19.74 13.29 -4.77
CA VAL A 48 -18.42 13.40 -4.14
C VAL A 48 -18.59 14.00 -2.75
N VAL A 49 -18.20 13.25 -1.71
CA VAL A 49 -18.45 13.59 -0.30
C VAL A 49 -17.23 14.18 0.42
N GLY A 50 -16.07 14.21 -0.23
CA GLY A 50 -14.86 14.85 0.30
C GLY A 50 -14.15 14.09 1.43
N LYS A 51 -13.15 14.77 2.02
CA LYS A 51 -12.12 14.15 2.88
C LYS A 51 -12.57 13.75 4.28
N SER A 52 -13.45 14.53 4.91
CA SER A 52 -13.75 14.37 6.35
C SER A 52 -14.92 13.43 6.54
N ALA A 53 -14.81 12.48 7.47
CA ALA A 53 -15.99 11.80 7.98
C ALA A 53 -16.93 12.82 8.63
N GLU A 54 -18.13 12.98 8.07
CA GLU A 54 -19.25 13.48 8.88
C GLU A 54 -19.46 12.45 9.99
N THR A 55 -19.64 12.93 11.22
CA THR A 55 -19.49 12.15 12.44
C THR A 55 -20.35 10.89 12.43
N PHE A 56 -19.73 9.74 12.17
CA PHE A 56 -20.32 8.43 12.45
C PHE A 56 -19.64 7.90 13.70
N GLU A 57 -20.20 8.27 14.85
CA GLU A 57 -19.78 7.72 16.12
C GLU A 57 -19.94 6.19 16.11
N PHE A 58 -19.07 5.49 16.86
CA PHE A 58 -19.24 4.09 17.26
C PHE A 58 -20.45 3.94 18.19
N THR A 59 -21.66 4.14 17.66
CA THR A 59 -22.90 3.87 18.39
C THR A 59 -23.59 2.63 17.83
N VAL A 60 -24.29 1.93 18.73
CA VAL A 60 -25.17 0.81 18.38
C VAL A 60 -26.22 1.26 17.36
N ALA A 61 -26.70 2.51 17.44
CA ALA A 61 -27.67 3.08 16.51
C ALA A 61 -27.08 3.23 15.09
N THR A 62 -25.85 3.73 14.96
CA THR A 62 -25.15 3.86 13.67
C THR A 62 -24.89 2.49 13.03
N MET A 63 -24.50 1.49 13.84
CA MET A 63 -24.27 0.13 13.34
C MET A 63 -25.58 -0.57 12.93
N ALA A 64 -26.66 -0.34 13.68
CA ALA A 64 -27.98 -0.90 13.35
C ALA A 64 -28.58 -0.32 12.05
N GLN A 65 -28.20 0.92 11.70
CA GLN A 65 -28.62 1.58 10.46
C GLN A 65 -27.69 1.29 9.27
N ALA A 66 -26.58 0.59 9.49
CA ALA A 66 -25.63 0.34 8.42
C ALA A 66 -26.20 -0.67 7.41
N SER A 67 -26.09 -0.35 6.12
CA SER A 67 -26.47 -1.27 5.06
C SER A 67 -25.54 -2.49 5.06
N HIS A 68 -26.12 -3.65 4.75
CA HIS A 68 -25.39 -4.90 4.62
C HIS A 68 -25.49 -5.46 3.19
N GLY A 69 -24.61 -6.39 2.83
CA GLY A 69 -24.48 -6.93 1.49
C GLY A 69 -23.93 -5.92 0.48
N TRP A 70 -24.05 -6.21 -0.81
CA TRP A 70 -23.46 -5.42 -1.90
C TRP A 70 -24.45 -4.55 -2.68
N GLY A 71 -25.73 -4.55 -2.30
CA GLY A 71 -26.82 -3.87 -3.02
C GLY A 71 -27.38 -4.67 -4.20
N VAL A 72 -26.62 -5.65 -4.69
CA VAL A 72 -27.03 -6.61 -5.72
C VAL A 72 -26.59 -8.02 -5.34
N GLU A 73 -27.18 -9.04 -5.97
CA GLU A 73 -26.72 -10.41 -5.79
C GLU A 73 -25.30 -10.56 -6.36
N LYS A 74 -24.39 -11.09 -5.53
CA LYS A 74 -23.00 -11.36 -5.89
C LYS A 74 -22.61 -12.76 -5.45
N HIS A 75 -21.58 -13.31 -6.09
CA HIS A 75 -20.89 -14.50 -5.60
C HIS A 75 -19.55 -14.12 -4.95
N GLU A 76 -19.10 -14.95 -4.03
CA GLU A 76 -17.78 -14.92 -3.45
C GLU A 76 -16.97 -16.11 -3.97
N VAL A 77 -15.77 -15.83 -4.47
CA VAL A 77 -14.77 -16.79 -4.92
C VAL A 77 -13.68 -16.88 -3.85
N ILE A 78 -13.52 -18.06 -3.29
CA ILE A 78 -12.55 -18.37 -2.23
C ILE A 78 -11.41 -19.19 -2.83
N CYS A 79 -10.20 -18.63 -2.84
CA CYS A 79 -9.01 -19.34 -3.28
C CYS A 79 -8.51 -20.31 -2.21
N GLN A 80 -8.37 -21.59 -2.56
CA GLN A 80 -7.85 -22.64 -1.67
C GLN A 80 -6.31 -22.63 -1.55
N LYS A 81 -5.60 -21.89 -2.41
CA LYS A 81 -4.13 -21.75 -2.35
C LYS A 81 -3.69 -20.58 -1.45
N CYS A 82 -4.25 -19.39 -1.66
CA CYS A 82 -3.85 -18.18 -0.92
C CYS A 82 -4.90 -17.69 0.10
N GLY A 83 -6.10 -18.28 0.11
CA GLY A 83 -7.17 -17.92 1.04
C GLY A 83 -7.94 -16.64 0.70
N SER A 84 -7.65 -15.98 -0.44
CA SER A 84 -8.35 -14.75 -0.84
C SER A 84 -9.85 -14.98 -1.03
N LYS A 85 -10.65 -14.01 -0.60
CA LYS A 85 -12.11 -13.96 -0.82
C LYS A 85 -12.45 -12.79 -1.74
N ILE A 86 -12.94 -13.08 -2.93
CA ILE A 86 -13.18 -12.08 -3.98
C ILE A 86 -14.66 -12.08 -4.31
N VAL A 87 -15.25 -10.91 -4.30
CA VAL A 87 -16.64 -10.69 -4.70
C VAL A 87 -16.67 -10.44 -6.19
N VAL A 88 -17.50 -11.21 -6.89
CA VAL A 88 -17.67 -11.24 -8.34
C VAL A 88 -19.16 -11.22 -8.70
N GLU A 89 -19.47 -10.93 -9.97
CA GLU A 89 -20.84 -10.98 -10.48
C GLU A 89 -21.50 -12.34 -10.28
N ALA A 90 -22.84 -12.34 -10.22
CA ALA A 90 -23.59 -13.52 -9.90
C ALA A 90 -23.43 -14.64 -10.96
N ASP A 91 -23.29 -14.26 -12.21
CA ASP A 91 -23.12 -15.11 -13.39
C ASP A 91 -21.64 -15.36 -13.77
N SER A 92 -20.70 -14.66 -13.11
CA SER A 92 -19.27 -14.81 -13.39
C SER A 92 -18.77 -16.21 -13.06
N LEU A 93 -18.19 -16.89 -14.04
CA LEU A 93 -17.48 -18.16 -13.84
C LEU A 93 -15.98 -17.89 -13.69
N THR A 94 -15.58 -17.41 -12.51
CA THR A 94 -14.15 -17.20 -12.21
C THR A 94 -13.47 -18.53 -11.90
N THR A 95 -12.58 -18.97 -12.79
CA THR A 95 -11.83 -20.24 -12.63
C THR A 95 -10.43 -20.07 -12.05
N THR A 96 -9.92 -18.84 -11.95
CA THR A 96 -8.54 -18.55 -11.55
C THR A 96 -8.47 -17.39 -10.56
N CYS A 97 -7.66 -17.55 -9.50
CA CYS A 97 -7.44 -16.51 -8.50
C CYS A 97 -6.50 -15.40 -9.04
N PRO A 98 -6.90 -14.10 -9.00
CA PRO A 98 -6.09 -12.98 -9.50
C PRO A 98 -4.82 -12.71 -8.68
N PHE A 99 -4.75 -13.18 -7.42
CA PHE A 99 -3.59 -12.94 -6.55
C PHE A 99 -2.46 -13.94 -6.73
N CYS A 100 -2.78 -15.20 -7.03
CA CYS A 100 -1.80 -16.30 -7.01
C CYS A 100 -1.92 -17.26 -8.20
N GLN A 101 -2.81 -16.94 -9.14
CA GLN A 101 -3.12 -17.70 -10.36
C GLN A 101 -3.48 -19.17 -10.13
N SER A 102 -3.95 -19.52 -8.94
CA SER A 102 -4.44 -20.87 -8.68
C SER A 102 -5.82 -21.07 -9.27
N ASN A 103 -6.02 -22.22 -9.90
CA ASN A 103 -7.31 -22.73 -10.34
C ASN A 103 -8.11 -23.44 -9.23
N LYS A 104 -7.56 -23.52 -8.00
CA LYS A 104 -8.25 -24.12 -6.85
C LYS A 104 -9.12 -23.05 -6.18
N VAL A 105 -10.30 -22.83 -6.72
CA VAL A 105 -11.27 -21.84 -6.21
C VAL A 105 -12.61 -22.51 -5.89
N ILE A 106 -13.29 -22.00 -4.86
CA ILE A 106 -14.66 -22.39 -4.50
C ILE A 106 -15.54 -21.15 -4.66
N GLN A 107 -16.64 -21.28 -5.39
CA GLN A 107 -17.61 -20.21 -5.57
C GLN A 107 -18.88 -20.47 -4.75
N ARG A 108 -19.38 -19.46 -4.07
CA ARG A 108 -20.62 -19.50 -3.28
C ARG A 108 -21.32 -18.15 -3.29
N LYS A 109 -22.60 -18.08 -2.90
CA LYS A 109 -23.28 -16.79 -2.76
C LYS A 109 -22.56 -15.92 -1.74
N ALA A 110 -22.38 -14.64 -2.06
CA ALA A 110 -21.77 -13.69 -1.14
C ALA A 110 -22.67 -13.52 0.09
N PRO A 111 -22.10 -13.48 1.31
CA PRO A 111 -22.89 -13.26 2.52
C PRO A 111 -23.57 -11.89 2.50
N GLN A 112 -24.83 -11.85 2.96
CA GLN A 112 -25.64 -10.63 3.00
C GLN A 112 -25.53 -9.88 4.33
N ASP A 113 -24.87 -10.45 5.32
CA ASP A 113 -24.61 -9.91 6.66
C ASP A 113 -23.25 -9.19 6.76
N VAL A 114 -22.58 -8.96 5.64
CA VAL A 114 -21.33 -8.20 5.57
C VAL A 114 -21.66 -6.72 5.46
N LEU A 115 -20.95 -5.87 6.20
CA LEU A 115 -21.12 -4.41 6.13
C LEU A 115 -20.90 -3.92 4.69
N ARG A 116 -21.84 -3.14 4.15
CA ARG A 116 -21.69 -2.54 2.83
C ARG A 116 -20.70 -1.37 2.89
N PRO A 117 -19.79 -1.21 1.91
CA PRO A 117 -19.02 0.01 1.79
C PRO A 117 -19.93 1.21 1.60
N ARG A 118 -19.61 2.33 2.25
CA ARG A 118 -20.38 3.57 2.07
C ARG A 118 -19.77 4.50 1.04
N PHE A 119 -18.47 4.40 0.84
CA PHE A 119 -17.73 5.26 -0.06
C PHE A 119 -16.68 4.46 -0.84
N LEU A 120 -16.29 4.98 -1.99
CA LEU A 120 -15.18 4.47 -2.77
C LEU A 120 -14.46 5.60 -3.49
N ILE A 121 -13.25 5.33 -3.97
CA ILE A 121 -12.59 6.19 -4.96
C ILE A 121 -12.77 5.54 -6.33
N PRO A 122 -13.40 6.18 -7.31
CA PRO A 122 -13.52 5.62 -8.65
C PRO A 122 -12.14 5.42 -9.30
N PHE A 123 -12.01 4.42 -10.18
CA PHE A 123 -10.83 4.31 -11.03
C PHE A 123 -10.68 5.59 -11.87
N SER A 124 -9.48 6.17 -11.86
CA SER A 124 -9.13 7.35 -12.66
C SER A 124 -8.11 7.01 -13.76
N ILE A 125 -7.43 5.88 -13.61
CA ILE A 125 -6.46 5.36 -14.56
C ILE A 125 -7.12 4.22 -15.34
N SER A 126 -7.00 4.21 -16.66
CA SER A 126 -7.46 3.08 -17.49
C SER A 126 -6.45 1.92 -17.48
N GLU A 127 -6.88 0.74 -17.92
CA GLU A 127 -6.00 -0.43 -18.03
C GLU A 127 -4.83 -0.17 -19.00
N ASP A 128 -5.06 0.48 -20.14
CA ASP A 128 -4.00 0.88 -21.09
C ASP A 128 -2.97 1.80 -20.42
N GLN A 129 -3.42 2.77 -19.64
CA GLN A 129 -2.52 3.64 -18.88
C GLN A 129 -1.75 2.87 -17.81
N ALA A 130 -2.36 1.84 -17.21
CA ALA A 130 -1.69 0.95 -16.26
C ALA A 130 -0.56 0.15 -16.92
N HIS A 131 -0.77 -0.36 -18.15
CA HIS A 131 0.28 -0.98 -18.96
C HIS A 131 1.43 -0.01 -19.27
N ASP A 132 1.12 1.21 -19.70
CA ASP A 132 2.13 2.21 -20.03
C ASP A 132 2.96 2.64 -18.81
N LYS A 133 2.31 2.86 -17.67
CA LYS A 133 2.99 3.19 -16.40
C LYS A 133 3.88 2.03 -15.94
N THR A 134 3.44 0.79 -16.12
CA THR A 134 4.24 -0.39 -15.82
C THR A 134 5.47 -0.50 -16.70
N ARG A 135 5.31 -0.28 -18.01
CA ARG A 135 6.42 -0.28 -18.97
C ARG A 135 7.47 0.78 -18.59
N ALA A 136 7.01 1.99 -18.26
CA ALA A 136 7.89 3.06 -17.80
C ALA A 136 8.59 2.70 -16.47
N TRP A 137 7.87 2.12 -15.51
CA TRP A 137 8.42 1.71 -14.22
C TRP A 137 9.51 0.63 -14.36
N LEU A 138 9.28 -0.40 -15.17
CA LEU A 138 10.28 -1.43 -15.48
C LEU A 138 11.46 -0.88 -16.29
N GLY A 139 11.24 0.17 -17.09
CA GLY A 139 12.26 0.88 -17.84
C GLY A 139 13.26 1.66 -16.99
N LYS A 140 12.84 2.14 -15.82
CA LYS A 140 13.64 3.07 -14.98
C LYS A 140 14.85 2.44 -14.33
N HIS A 141 14.89 1.11 -14.15
CA HIS A 141 15.96 0.49 -13.36
C HIS A 141 16.94 -0.31 -14.19
N TRP A 142 18.21 0.09 -14.14
CA TRP A 142 19.27 -0.50 -14.95
C TRP A 142 19.49 -1.99 -14.66
N LEU A 143 19.20 -2.48 -13.45
CA LEU A 143 19.30 -3.91 -13.09
C LEU A 143 18.14 -4.78 -13.57
N THR A 144 17.10 -4.22 -14.18
CA THR A 144 15.98 -5.02 -14.69
C THR A 144 16.35 -5.66 -16.04
N PRO A 145 16.06 -6.95 -16.26
CA PRO A 145 16.27 -7.61 -17.55
C PRO A 145 15.50 -6.90 -18.67
N LYS A 146 16.16 -6.57 -19.79
CA LYS A 146 15.51 -5.86 -20.92
C LYS A 146 14.33 -6.64 -21.50
N GLN A 147 14.38 -7.97 -21.43
CA GLN A 147 13.33 -8.86 -21.92
C GLN A 147 12.01 -8.68 -21.15
N LEU A 148 12.07 -8.25 -19.89
CA LEU A 148 10.89 -8.08 -19.05
C LEU A 148 10.02 -6.89 -19.47
N GLN A 149 10.61 -5.86 -20.09
CA GLN A 149 9.86 -4.72 -20.61
C GLN A 149 8.86 -5.13 -21.70
N ARG A 150 9.17 -6.20 -22.45
CA ARG A 150 8.26 -6.77 -23.46
C ARG A 150 7.17 -7.63 -22.79
N ALA A 151 7.55 -8.45 -21.81
CA ALA A 151 6.61 -9.32 -21.11
C ALA A 151 5.54 -8.55 -20.32
N ALA A 152 5.89 -7.40 -19.74
CA ALA A 152 4.94 -6.59 -18.98
C ALA A 152 3.85 -5.89 -19.82
N SER A 153 4.01 -5.85 -21.15
CA SER A 153 2.94 -5.41 -22.05
C SER A 153 1.87 -6.49 -22.27
N ILE A 154 2.09 -7.71 -21.77
CA ILE A 154 1.22 -8.89 -21.93
C ILE A 154 0.63 -9.30 -20.57
N ALA A 155 0.98 -8.61 -19.49
CA ALA A 155 0.50 -8.97 -18.16
C ALA A 155 -0.95 -8.51 -17.99
N ASP A 156 -1.88 -9.45 -17.88
CA ASP A 156 -3.29 -9.14 -17.61
C ASP A 156 -3.42 -8.42 -16.26
N PHE A 157 -4.10 -7.28 -16.25
CA PHE A 157 -4.36 -6.52 -15.03
C PHE A 157 -5.77 -6.82 -14.55
N ASN A 158 -5.88 -7.21 -13.28
CA ASN A 158 -7.18 -7.35 -12.64
C ASN A 158 -7.52 -6.03 -11.95
N ALA A 159 -8.55 -5.35 -12.45
CA ALA A 159 -9.12 -4.17 -11.79
C ALA A 159 -9.88 -4.63 -10.54
N MET A 160 -9.42 -4.18 -9.37
CA MET A 160 -9.98 -4.60 -8.09
C MET A 160 -10.17 -3.43 -7.12
N TYR A 161 -11.18 -3.54 -6.27
CA TYR A 161 -11.37 -2.67 -5.11
C TYR A 161 -10.90 -3.36 -3.83
N LEU A 162 -10.05 -2.66 -3.07
CA LEU A 162 -9.55 -3.11 -1.78
C LEU A 162 -10.32 -2.48 -0.63
N PRO A 163 -10.71 -3.27 0.39
CA PRO A 163 -11.41 -2.78 1.55
C PRO A 163 -10.45 -2.03 2.47
N TYR A 164 -10.86 -0.85 2.94
CA TYR A 164 -10.13 -0.04 3.89
C TYR A 164 -11.05 0.56 4.94
N TRP A 165 -10.53 0.66 6.15
CA TRP A 165 -11.12 1.43 7.23
C TRP A 165 -10.37 2.76 7.34
N THR A 166 -11.10 3.87 7.41
CA THR A 166 -10.51 5.16 7.79
C THR A 166 -11.03 5.57 9.15
N PHE A 167 -10.15 6.19 9.94
CA PHE A 167 -10.46 6.64 11.29
C PHE A 167 -10.03 8.10 11.47
N ASP A 168 -10.94 8.88 12.04
CA ASP A 168 -10.70 10.23 12.49
C ASP A 168 -10.83 10.26 14.02
N ALA A 169 -9.95 10.98 14.70
CA ALA A 169 -10.01 11.12 16.16
C ALA A 169 -9.27 12.38 16.61
N GLN A 170 -9.80 13.08 17.61
CA GLN A 170 -9.08 14.10 18.35
C GLN A 170 -8.35 13.43 19.51
N ALA A 171 -7.03 13.55 19.54
CA ALA A 171 -6.18 12.93 20.54
C ALA A 171 -5.59 13.99 21.47
N ASP A 172 -5.78 13.83 22.77
CA ASP A 172 -5.25 14.72 23.80
C ASP A 172 -4.39 13.94 24.77
N ALA A 173 -3.09 14.28 24.79
CA ALA A 173 -2.10 13.59 25.60
C ALA A 173 -1.43 14.52 26.60
N ARG A 174 -1.26 14.01 27.83
CA ARG A 174 -0.41 14.61 28.86
C ARG A 174 0.76 13.69 29.10
N TRP A 175 1.96 14.25 29.14
CA TRP A 175 3.17 13.46 29.36
C TRP A 175 4.04 14.06 30.46
N GLN A 176 4.82 13.18 31.08
CA GLN A 176 5.82 13.50 32.10
C GLN A 176 7.05 12.64 31.87
N ALA A 177 8.24 13.21 31.99
CA ALA A 177 9.49 12.46 31.87
C ALA A 177 10.64 13.15 32.61
N GLU A 178 11.71 12.40 32.86
CA GLU A 178 12.99 12.98 33.21
C GLU A 178 13.81 13.24 31.94
N VAL A 179 14.21 14.49 31.73
CA VAL A 179 14.96 14.93 30.55
C VAL A 179 16.38 15.32 30.96
N GLY A 180 17.36 14.78 30.24
CA GLY A 180 18.78 14.91 30.54
C GLY A 180 19.40 16.14 29.89
N HIS A 181 19.97 17.01 30.71
CA HIS A 181 20.66 18.24 30.30
C HIS A 181 22.16 18.09 30.50
N VAL A 182 22.95 18.39 29.47
CA VAL A 182 24.42 18.40 29.61
C VAL A 182 24.85 19.69 30.27
N VAL A 183 25.34 19.60 31.49
CA VAL A 183 25.89 20.73 32.25
C VAL A 183 27.39 20.56 32.35
N THR A 184 28.11 21.65 32.10
CA THR A 184 29.56 21.70 32.25
C THR A 184 29.91 22.21 33.64
N ARG A 185 30.62 21.42 34.44
CA ARG A 185 31.11 21.81 35.78
C ARG A 185 32.63 21.72 35.84
N LYS A 186 33.26 22.67 36.55
CA LYS A 186 34.69 22.59 36.88
C LYS A 186 34.86 21.79 38.17
N ARG A 187 35.59 20.67 38.13
CA ARG A 187 35.93 19.86 39.30
C ARG A 187 37.45 19.66 39.32
N ARG A 188 38.12 20.13 40.39
CA ARG A 188 39.59 20.06 40.56
C ARG A 188 40.37 20.60 39.35
N GLY A 189 39.96 21.77 38.82
CA GLY A 189 40.61 22.41 37.67
C GLY A 189 40.30 21.79 36.30
N LYS A 190 39.57 20.67 36.23
CA LYS A 190 39.16 20.03 34.96
C LYS A 190 37.69 20.29 34.65
N THR A 191 37.40 20.52 33.37
CA THR A 191 36.04 20.67 32.84
C THR A 191 35.41 19.30 32.64
N VAL A 192 34.34 18.98 33.38
CA VAL A 192 33.61 17.71 33.29
C VAL A 192 32.21 17.98 32.78
N LYS A 193 31.76 17.19 31.79
CA LYS A 193 30.37 17.19 31.31
C LYS A 193 29.57 16.19 32.16
N GLU A 194 28.52 16.66 32.81
CA GLU A 194 27.61 15.87 33.63
C GLU A 194 26.20 15.93 33.04
N ILE A 195 25.43 14.84 33.14
CA ILE A 195 24.02 14.83 32.75
C ILE A 195 23.19 15.08 33.99
N VAL A 196 22.46 16.20 34.01
CA VAL A 196 21.49 16.51 35.06
C VAL A 196 20.10 16.20 34.55
N TRP A 197 19.39 15.33 35.26
CA TRP A 197 18.01 14.96 34.94
C TRP A 197 17.05 15.94 35.59
N ARG A 198 16.12 16.48 34.80
CA ARG A 198 15.07 17.39 35.26
C ARG A 198 13.71 16.84 34.86
N ASN A 199 12.73 16.96 35.76
CA ASN A 199 11.36 16.59 35.42
C ASN A 199 10.79 17.62 34.45
N GLU A 200 10.29 17.16 33.33
CA GLU A 200 9.55 17.94 32.35
C GLU A 200 8.19 17.29 32.11
N SER A 201 7.19 18.11 31.82
CA SER A 201 5.85 17.66 31.48
C SER A 201 5.27 18.54 30.39
N GLY A 202 4.35 17.99 29.61
CA GLY A 202 3.71 18.74 28.55
C GLY A 202 2.36 18.18 28.16
N HIS A 203 1.73 18.89 27.24
CA HIS A 203 0.45 18.55 26.64
C HIS A 203 0.57 18.59 25.12
N VAL A 204 0.01 17.59 24.46
CA VAL A 204 -0.08 17.51 22.99
C VAL A 204 -1.51 17.18 22.62
N GLY A 205 -2.19 18.14 21.98
CA GLY A 205 -3.45 17.93 21.28
C GLY A 205 -3.19 17.73 19.79
N HIS A 206 -3.82 16.74 19.16
CA HIS A 206 -3.66 16.48 17.74
C HIS A 206 -4.90 15.83 17.12
N ARG A 207 -5.41 16.45 16.05
CA ARG A 207 -6.47 15.86 15.22
C ARG A 207 -5.87 14.91 14.20
N PHE A 208 -6.26 13.64 14.28
CA PHE A 208 -6.04 12.65 13.25
C PHE A 208 -7.20 12.67 12.26
N ASN A 209 -6.85 12.74 10.97
CA ASN A 209 -7.80 12.62 9.88
C ASN A 209 -7.33 11.49 8.95
N ASN A 210 -8.24 10.58 8.64
CA ASN A 210 -8.11 9.46 7.73
C ASN A 210 -6.91 8.55 8.01
N ILE A 211 -6.74 8.12 9.26
CA ILE A 211 -5.84 7.01 9.57
C ILE A 211 -6.39 5.76 8.88
N ARG A 212 -5.64 5.24 7.91
CA ARG A 212 -6.08 4.11 7.07
C ARG A 212 -5.56 2.79 7.62
N VAL A 213 -6.46 1.81 7.69
CA VAL A 213 -6.13 0.42 8.00
C VAL A 213 -6.72 -0.47 6.92
N SER A 214 -5.91 -1.35 6.34
CA SER A 214 -6.39 -2.30 5.33
C SER A 214 -7.39 -3.28 5.93
N GLY A 215 -8.51 -3.49 5.26
CA GLY A 215 -9.48 -4.53 5.58
C GLY A 215 -9.04 -5.92 5.11
N SER A 216 -7.99 -6.02 4.28
CA SER A 216 -7.45 -7.28 3.77
C SER A 216 -5.97 -7.46 4.13
N GLN A 217 -5.56 -8.69 4.37
CA GLN A 217 -4.16 -9.07 4.65
C GLN A 217 -3.54 -9.90 3.53
N ARG A 218 -4.21 -10.00 2.37
CA ARG A 218 -3.82 -10.88 1.26
C ARG A 218 -2.74 -10.33 0.35
N LEU A 219 -2.49 -9.02 0.42
CA LEU A 219 -1.47 -8.33 -0.35
C LEU A 219 -0.27 -7.96 0.53
N SER A 220 0.93 -7.94 -0.06
CA SER A 220 2.16 -7.54 0.63
C SER A 220 1.99 -6.15 1.26
N ALA A 221 2.11 -6.06 2.60
CA ALA A 221 2.05 -4.80 3.33
C ALA A 221 3.14 -3.80 2.87
N LYS A 222 4.24 -4.28 2.28
CA LYS A 222 5.28 -3.42 1.68
C LYS A 222 4.78 -2.79 0.37
N LEU A 223 4.26 -3.59 -0.57
CA LEU A 223 3.69 -3.09 -1.83
C LEU A 223 2.50 -2.15 -1.56
N MET A 224 1.61 -2.53 -0.64
CA MET A 224 0.45 -1.72 -0.25
C MET A 224 0.84 -0.35 0.31
N ARG A 225 1.95 -0.26 1.06
CA ARG A 225 2.48 1.04 1.53
C ARG A 225 3.01 1.89 0.38
N GLN A 226 3.61 1.28 -0.65
CA GLN A 226 4.18 1.99 -1.79
C GLN A 226 3.10 2.62 -2.69
N ILE A 227 1.90 2.03 -2.77
CA ILE A 227 0.75 2.55 -3.55
C ILE A 227 -0.27 3.33 -2.69
N SER A 228 0.10 3.75 -1.48
CA SER A 228 -0.85 4.31 -0.51
C SER A 228 -1.23 5.79 -0.71
N ASP A 229 -0.82 6.36 -1.85
CA ASP A 229 -0.93 7.76 -2.27
C ASP A 229 -2.32 8.12 -2.85
N TYR A 230 -3.38 7.66 -2.18
CA TYR A 230 -4.75 8.01 -2.53
C TYR A 230 -5.13 9.42 -2.05
N ASP A 231 -5.74 10.20 -2.93
CA ASP A 231 -6.39 11.45 -2.58
C ASP A 231 -7.85 11.21 -2.18
N LEU A 232 -8.09 11.19 -0.87
CA LEU A 232 -9.40 10.96 -0.28
C LEU A 232 -10.39 12.12 -0.47
N SER A 233 -10.01 13.24 -1.11
CA SER A 233 -11.01 14.27 -1.50
C SER A 233 -11.99 13.76 -2.53
N ASN A 234 -11.57 12.77 -3.32
CA ASN A 234 -12.37 12.22 -4.42
C ASN A 234 -13.19 11.00 -3.96
N LEU A 235 -13.43 10.86 -2.64
CA LEU A 235 -14.36 9.86 -2.14
C LEU A 235 -15.76 10.16 -2.67
N SER A 236 -16.34 9.17 -3.34
CA SER A 236 -17.70 9.18 -3.86
C SER A 236 -18.55 8.21 -3.04
N GLU A 237 -19.84 8.47 -2.95
CA GLU A 237 -20.79 7.50 -2.38
C GLU A 237 -20.72 6.17 -3.13
N TYR A 238 -20.88 5.08 -2.37
CA TYR A 238 -20.90 3.76 -2.97
C TYR A 238 -22.13 3.59 -3.85
N ASP A 239 -21.89 3.25 -5.11
CA ASP A 239 -22.87 2.79 -6.07
C ASP A 239 -22.38 1.45 -6.64
N ALA A 240 -23.28 0.46 -6.77
CA ALA A 240 -22.94 -0.84 -7.33
C ALA A 240 -22.44 -0.74 -8.79
N ALA A 241 -22.80 0.32 -9.51
CA ALA A 241 -22.33 0.67 -10.86
C ALA A 241 -20.81 0.71 -10.97
N PHE A 242 -20.10 1.15 -9.92
CA PHE A 242 -18.63 1.18 -9.93
C PHE A 242 -18.00 -0.21 -9.92
N LEU A 243 -18.74 -1.24 -9.49
CA LEU A 243 -18.30 -2.62 -9.49
C LEU A 243 -18.59 -3.34 -10.82
N ALA A 244 -19.36 -2.73 -11.73
CA ALA A 244 -19.63 -3.33 -13.03
C ALA A 244 -18.34 -3.55 -13.82
N GLY A 245 -18.01 -4.82 -14.11
CA GLY A 245 -16.77 -5.19 -14.80
C GLY A 245 -15.50 -5.13 -13.93
N THR A 246 -15.61 -4.88 -12.63
CA THR A 246 -14.48 -4.92 -11.69
C THR A 246 -14.74 -5.89 -10.54
N GLN A 247 -13.68 -6.29 -9.84
CA GLN A 247 -13.80 -7.18 -8.68
C GLN A 247 -13.67 -6.38 -7.37
N ALA A 248 -14.20 -6.89 -6.27
CA ALA A 248 -13.94 -6.32 -4.94
C ALA A 248 -13.47 -7.41 -3.98
N ILE A 249 -12.61 -7.06 -3.02
CA ILE A 249 -12.30 -7.97 -1.91
C ILE A 249 -13.20 -7.63 -0.73
N ALA A 250 -13.85 -8.64 -0.15
CA ALA A 250 -14.54 -8.49 1.13
C ALA A 250 -13.51 -8.23 2.25
N TYR A 251 -13.87 -7.43 3.26
CA TYR A 251 -12.97 -7.25 4.40
C TYR A 251 -12.85 -8.56 5.21
N GLU A 252 -11.62 -8.85 5.63
CA GLU A 252 -11.30 -9.93 6.56
C GLU A 252 -11.02 -9.37 7.96
N THR A 253 -10.37 -8.20 8.01
CA THR A 253 -10.14 -7.45 9.25
C THR A 253 -11.38 -6.63 9.53
N GLY A 254 -12.18 -7.07 10.51
CA GLY A 254 -13.36 -6.34 10.97
C GLY A 254 -13.03 -5.02 11.66
N LEU A 255 -14.06 -4.19 11.85
CA LEU A 255 -13.96 -2.84 12.40
C LEU A 255 -13.20 -2.77 13.73
N ASP A 256 -13.51 -3.64 14.70
CA ASP A 256 -12.87 -3.62 16.03
C ASP A 256 -11.35 -3.85 15.96
N ALA A 257 -10.93 -4.83 15.18
CA ALA A 257 -9.51 -5.13 14.98
C ALA A 257 -8.80 -4.00 14.21
N ALA A 258 -9.46 -3.44 13.21
CA ALA A 258 -8.95 -2.29 12.47
C ALA A 258 -8.81 -1.06 13.37
N PHE A 259 -9.79 -0.80 14.24
CA PHE A 259 -9.78 0.32 15.17
C PHE A 259 -8.71 0.18 16.24
N ALA A 260 -8.51 -1.02 16.80
CA ALA A 260 -7.41 -1.29 17.71
C ALA A 260 -6.05 -1.03 17.06
N SER A 261 -5.88 -1.43 15.79
CA SER A 261 -4.68 -1.17 15.00
C SER A 261 -4.45 0.33 14.76
N ALA A 262 -5.52 1.06 14.41
CA ALA A 262 -5.49 2.51 14.23
C ALA A 262 -5.10 3.24 15.53
N ARG A 263 -5.69 2.88 16.67
CA ARG A 263 -5.36 3.47 17.98
C ARG A 263 -3.90 3.20 18.38
N HIS A 264 -3.34 2.05 18.01
CA HIS A 264 -1.92 1.78 18.23
C HIS A 264 -1.04 2.72 17.40
N ALA A 265 -1.33 2.86 16.10
CA ALA A 265 -0.60 3.77 15.22
C ALA A 265 -0.71 5.24 15.65
N MET A 266 -1.90 5.69 16.06
CA MET A 266 -2.13 7.04 16.61
C MET A 266 -1.32 7.25 17.89
N ARG A 267 -1.34 6.29 18.82
CA ARG A 267 -0.58 6.35 20.08
C ARG A 267 0.92 6.49 19.84
N ASP A 268 1.50 5.74 18.90
CA ASP A 268 2.92 5.82 18.57
C ASP A 268 3.31 7.18 17.97
N GLN A 269 2.45 7.75 17.12
CA GLN A 269 2.63 9.09 16.58
C GLN A 269 2.55 10.16 17.68
N ILE A 270 1.57 10.08 18.58
CA ILE A 270 1.45 11.02 19.71
C ILE A 270 2.64 10.90 20.66
N LYS A 271 3.07 9.67 20.98
CA LYS A 271 4.25 9.43 21.82
C LYS A 271 5.48 10.12 21.23
N THR A 272 5.70 9.99 19.92
CA THR A 272 6.79 10.67 19.21
C THR A 272 6.66 12.19 19.29
N ARG A 273 5.44 12.74 19.14
CA ARG A 273 5.18 14.19 19.29
C ARG A 273 5.46 14.69 20.72
N CYS A 274 5.04 13.94 21.74
CA CYS A 274 5.31 14.25 23.14
C CYS A 274 6.82 14.26 23.42
N GLN A 275 7.54 13.24 22.94
CA GLN A 275 9.00 13.17 23.08
C GLN A 275 9.73 14.32 22.38
N ARG A 276 9.19 14.83 21.26
CA ARG A 276 9.74 16.00 20.55
C ARG A 276 9.47 17.33 21.26
N GLN A 277 8.51 17.38 22.17
CA GLN A 277 8.25 18.57 23.00
C GLN A 277 9.27 18.72 24.14
N ALA A 278 9.91 17.61 24.56
CA ALA A 278 10.97 17.65 25.55
C ALA A 278 12.15 18.49 25.06
N SER A 279 12.84 19.16 25.99
CA SER A 279 13.95 20.06 25.65
C SER A 279 15.18 19.36 25.03
N THR A 280 15.34 18.06 25.27
CA THR A 280 16.42 17.24 24.68
C THR A 280 15.93 15.84 24.31
N THR A 281 16.73 15.12 23.50
CA THR A 281 16.44 13.72 23.12
C THR A 281 16.78 12.69 24.21
N ARG A 282 17.43 13.11 25.31
CA ARG A 282 17.80 12.22 26.42
C ARG A 282 16.63 12.15 27.40
N ILE A 283 15.74 11.19 27.17
CA ILE A 283 14.51 11.03 27.95
C ILE A 283 14.56 9.70 28.70
N ARG A 284 14.17 9.69 29.98
CA ARG A 284 13.93 8.47 30.77
C ARG A 284 12.66 8.60 31.59
N ASN A 285 12.15 7.48 32.11
CA ASN A 285 10.93 7.44 32.94
C ASN A 285 9.72 8.14 32.30
N PHE A 286 9.61 8.03 30.97
CA PHE A 286 8.52 8.65 30.20
C PHE A 286 7.18 7.99 30.52
N ARG A 287 6.20 8.81 30.89
CA ARG A 287 4.80 8.44 31.12
C ARG A 287 3.91 9.33 30.27
N MET A 288 2.84 8.73 29.74
CA MET A 288 1.87 9.43 28.90
C MET A 288 0.47 8.89 29.20
N SER A 289 -0.47 9.79 29.49
CA SER A 289 -1.90 9.52 29.40
C SER A 289 -2.40 10.06 28.06
N LEU A 290 -3.31 9.32 27.42
CA LEU A 290 -3.83 9.66 26.10
C LEU A 290 -5.32 9.35 26.06
N ASP A 291 -6.10 10.38 25.83
CA ASP A 291 -7.54 10.32 25.68
C ASP A 291 -7.91 10.64 24.23
N TYR A 292 -9.00 10.02 23.75
CA TYR A 292 -9.52 10.23 22.40
C TYR A 292 -10.96 10.75 22.48
N SER A 293 -11.31 11.66 21.58
CA SER A 293 -12.64 12.25 21.39
C SER A 293 -12.93 12.44 19.91
N ASP A 294 -14.17 12.78 19.54
CA ASP A 294 -14.62 13.00 18.16
C ASP A 294 -14.21 11.86 17.21
N GLU A 295 -14.43 10.63 17.66
CA GLU A 295 -14.05 9.42 16.96
C GLU A 295 -15.06 9.08 15.86
N ALA A 296 -14.59 9.02 14.63
CA ALA A 296 -15.41 8.65 13.48
C ALA A 296 -14.69 7.60 12.63
N TRP A 297 -15.45 6.76 11.94
CA TRP A 297 -14.91 5.76 11.04
C TRP A 297 -15.67 5.71 9.70
N ARG A 298 -14.99 5.22 8.66
CA ARG A 298 -15.62 4.90 7.36
C ARG A 298 -15.11 3.56 6.86
N TYR A 299 -16.02 2.78 6.28
CA TYR A 299 -15.67 1.65 5.43
C TYR A 299 -15.64 2.13 3.97
N ILE A 300 -14.45 2.11 3.36
CA ILE A 300 -14.21 2.59 2.00
C ILE A 300 -13.60 1.51 1.10
N LEU A 301 -13.78 1.66 -0.20
CA LEU A 301 -13.07 0.89 -1.22
C LEU A 301 -12.06 1.74 -1.98
N LEU A 302 -10.86 1.22 -2.16
CA LEU A 302 -9.78 1.88 -2.91
C LEU A 302 -9.42 1.10 -4.18
N PRO A 303 -9.30 1.77 -5.34
CA PRO A 303 -9.09 1.12 -6.62
C PRO A 303 -7.62 0.72 -6.81
N VAL A 304 -7.38 -0.52 -7.21
CA VAL A 304 -6.04 -1.06 -7.48
C VAL A 304 -6.08 -1.93 -8.74
N TYR A 305 -5.00 -1.90 -9.52
CA TYR A 305 -4.74 -2.97 -10.48
C TYR A 305 -3.76 -3.97 -9.87
N VAL A 306 -4.12 -5.25 -9.94
CA VAL A 306 -3.28 -6.36 -9.49
C VAL A 306 -2.88 -7.20 -10.69
N SER A 307 -1.57 -7.41 -10.85
CA SER A 307 -1.06 -8.36 -11.84
C SER A 307 0.03 -9.24 -11.23
N THR A 308 0.09 -10.47 -11.73
CA THR A 308 1.15 -11.41 -11.43
C THR A 308 1.74 -11.87 -12.74
N TYR A 309 3.06 -11.74 -12.90
CA TYR A 309 3.75 -12.21 -14.10
C TYR A 309 4.83 -13.24 -13.71
N TYR A 310 5.14 -14.14 -14.62
CA TYR A 310 6.15 -15.17 -14.41
C TYR A 310 7.45 -14.81 -15.13
N PHE A 311 8.56 -14.94 -14.43
CA PHE A 311 9.89 -14.83 -15.01
C PHE A 311 10.76 -15.95 -14.46
N GLN A 312 11.34 -16.77 -15.36
CA GLN A 312 12.13 -17.96 -14.97
C GLN A 312 11.39 -18.90 -14.00
N ASN A 313 10.10 -19.15 -14.25
CA ASN A 313 9.20 -19.95 -13.39
C ASN A 313 8.92 -19.39 -11.99
N GLU A 314 9.37 -18.17 -11.68
CA GLU A 314 9.05 -17.49 -10.43
C GLU A 314 7.94 -16.45 -10.65
N PRO A 315 6.92 -16.39 -9.76
CA PRO A 315 5.89 -15.37 -9.82
C PRO A 315 6.38 -14.06 -9.21
N TYR A 316 6.07 -12.96 -9.87
CA TYR A 316 6.35 -11.60 -9.41
C TYR A 316 5.04 -10.81 -9.38
N GLN A 317 4.76 -10.17 -8.24
CA GLN A 317 3.55 -9.38 -8.06
C GLN A 317 3.79 -7.91 -8.39
N LEU A 318 2.81 -7.29 -9.03
CA LEU A 318 2.75 -5.89 -9.38
C LEU A 318 1.40 -5.32 -8.96
N LEU A 319 1.43 -4.18 -8.28
CA LEU A 319 0.28 -3.39 -7.89
C LEU A 319 0.38 -1.99 -8.48
N ILE A 320 -0.75 -1.43 -8.88
CA ILE A 320 -0.84 -0.06 -9.38
C ILE A 320 -2.01 0.62 -8.70
N ASN A 321 -1.77 1.79 -8.12
CA ASN A 321 -2.83 2.64 -7.60
C ASN A 321 -3.78 3.04 -8.74
N GLY A 322 -5.07 2.67 -8.66
CA GLY A 322 -6.07 2.94 -9.71
C GLY A 322 -6.48 4.42 -9.84
N GLN A 323 -6.02 5.29 -8.93
CA GLN A 323 -6.24 6.73 -8.96
C GLN A 323 -4.99 7.49 -9.44
N SER A 324 -3.83 7.28 -8.81
CA SER A 324 -2.60 8.01 -9.15
C SER A 324 -1.77 7.34 -10.25
N GLY A 325 -1.94 6.03 -10.41
CA GLY A 325 -1.10 5.18 -11.25
C GLY A 325 0.29 4.92 -10.68
N THR A 326 0.52 5.19 -9.39
CA THR A 326 1.77 4.81 -8.71
C THR A 326 1.93 3.30 -8.77
N VAL A 327 3.09 2.85 -9.29
CA VAL A 327 3.41 1.44 -9.52
C VAL A 327 4.33 0.93 -8.41
N ALA A 328 3.97 -0.19 -7.81
CA ALA A 328 4.77 -0.92 -6.83
C ALA A 328 4.81 -2.39 -7.23
N GLY A 329 5.98 -3.02 -7.21
CA GLY A 329 6.05 -4.44 -7.52
C GLY A 329 7.43 -5.01 -7.31
N GLN A 330 7.46 -6.34 -7.38
CA GLN A 330 8.69 -7.11 -7.42
C GLN A 330 9.23 -7.10 -8.84
N ARG A 331 10.56 -7.18 -8.97
CA ARG A 331 11.20 -7.34 -10.28
C ARG A 331 12.44 -8.22 -10.20
N PRO A 332 12.65 -9.11 -11.18
CA PRO A 332 13.84 -9.94 -11.24
C PRO A 332 15.08 -9.07 -11.45
N VAL A 333 16.19 -9.56 -10.88
CA VAL A 333 17.49 -8.90 -10.96
C VAL A 333 18.32 -9.53 -12.06
N ASP A 334 18.86 -8.70 -12.95
CA ASP A 334 19.86 -9.12 -13.93
C ASP A 334 21.25 -9.22 -13.27
N TRP A 335 21.52 -10.38 -12.66
CA TRP A 335 22.79 -10.67 -11.98
C TRP A 335 24.03 -10.47 -12.86
N ARG A 336 23.90 -10.62 -14.18
CA ARG A 336 25.03 -10.40 -15.12
C ARG A 336 25.50 -8.95 -15.06
N LYS A 337 24.58 -7.99 -14.91
CA LYS A 337 24.91 -6.57 -14.79
C LYS A 337 25.65 -6.26 -13.49
N ILE A 338 25.32 -6.94 -12.40
CA ILE A 338 26.03 -6.81 -11.12
C ILE A 338 27.44 -7.37 -11.24
N ILE A 339 27.59 -8.58 -11.81
CA ILE A 339 28.89 -9.22 -12.00
C ILE A 339 29.81 -8.35 -12.86
N VAL A 340 29.30 -7.81 -13.98
CA VAL A 340 30.09 -6.93 -14.86
C VAL A 340 30.45 -5.61 -14.17
N ALA A 341 29.53 -5.00 -13.43
CA ALA A 341 29.82 -3.75 -12.72
C ALA A 341 30.86 -3.94 -11.59
N ALA A 342 30.82 -5.07 -10.90
CA ALA A 342 31.79 -5.41 -9.86
C ALA A 342 33.14 -5.88 -10.42
N SER A 343 33.16 -6.55 -11.58
CA SER A 343 34.39 -7.11 -12.15
C SER A 343 35.33 -6.06 -12.72
N ILE A 344 34.82 -4.94 -13.26
CA ILE A 344 35.66 -3.87 -13.85
C ILE A 344 36.72 -3.34 -12.86
N PRO A 345 36.37 -2.83 -11.66
CA PRO A 345 37.36 -2.32 -10.72
C PRO A 345 38.25 -3.44 -10.14
N LEU A 346 37.72 -4.66 -9.95
CA LEU A 346 38.50 -5.80 -9.48
C LEU A 346 39.57 -6.23 -10.50
N LEU A 347 39.20 -6.31 -11.78
CA LEU A 347 40.13 -6.62 -12.87
C LEU A 347 41.20 -5.54 -13.02
N LEU A 348 40.82 -4.26 -12.93
CA LEU A 348 41.79 -3.15 -12.96
C LEU A 348 42.74 -3.19 -11.76
N SER A 349 42.24 -3.54 -10.57
CA SER A 349 43.10 -3.75 -9.38
C SER A 349 44.12 -4.85 -9.62
N VAL A 350 43.71 -5.98 -10.19
CA VAL A 350 44.62 -7.11 -10.50
C VAL A 350 45.64 -6.70 -11.55
N LEU A 351 45.21 -6.03 -12.62
CA LEU A 351 46.10 -5.56 -13.69
C LEU A 351 47.14 -4.55 -13.19
N LEU A 352 46.77 -3.62 -12.30
CA LEU A 352 47.72 -2.69 -11.69
C LEU A 352 48.70 -3.40 -10.75
N PHE A 353 48.21 -4.38 -9.98
CA PHE A 353 49.03 -5.13 -9.04
C PHE A 353 50.09 -5.98 -9.75
N PHE A 354 49.75 -6.67 -10.84
CA PHE A 354 50.70 -7.48 -11.61
C PHE A 354 51.48 -6.67 -12.66
N GLY A 355 50.89 -5.59 -13.18
CA GLY A 355 51.51 -4.76 -14.22
C GLY A 355 52.70 -3.94 -13.72
N GLN A 356 52.80 -3.67 -12.42
CA GLN A 356 53.95 -2.96 -11.85
C GLN A 356 55.28 -3.73 -12.00
N GLU A 357 55.24 -5.07 -12.04
CA GLU A 357 56.42 -5.92 -12.27
C GLU A 357 57.00 -5.75 -13.69
N PHE A 358 56.17 -5.37 -14.65
CA PHE A 358 56.57 -5.14 -16.03
C PHE A 358 57.11 -3.72 -16.27
N ILE A 359 56.70 -2.76 -15.43
CA ILE A 359 57.06 -1.35 -15.54
C ILE A 359 58.22 -1.08 -14.57
N GLN A 360 59.45 -1.39 -15.02
CA GLN A 360 60.70 -1.25 -14.24
C GLN A 360 61.10 0.20 -13.86
N ARG A 361 60.16 1.15 -13.67
CA ARG A 361 60.50 2.56 -13.43
C ARG A 361 59.50 3.41 -12.64
N GLY A 362 58.60 2.80 -11.86
CA GLY A 362 57.56 3.52 -11.11
C GLY A 362 57.59 3.30 -9.60
N ASP A 363 57.18 4.33 -8.85
CA ASP A 363 57.02 4.31 -7.39
C ASP A 363 55.93 3.30 -6.97
N SER A 364 56.34 2.11 -6.51
CA SER A 364 55.45 0.95 -6.27
C SER A 364 54.40 1.20 -5.20
N LEU A 365 54.64 2.15 -4.29
CA LEU A 365 53.69 2.56 -3.26
C LEU A 365 52.41 3.17 -3.87
N MET A 366 52.53 3.97 -4.91
CA MET A 366 51.40 4.60 -5.59
C MET A 366 50.52 3.58 -6.31
N PHE A 367 51.12 2.61 -7.02
CA PHE A 367 50.39 1.56 -7.73
C PHE A 367 49.69 0.59 -6.78
N ASN A 368 50.36 0.18 -5.68
CA ASN A 368 49.76 -0.67 -4.66
C ASN A 368 48.60 0.01 -3.95
N TRP A 369 48.73 1.31 -3.62
CA TRP A 369 47.64 2.08 -3.04
C TRP A 369 46.45 2.18 -3.99
N LEU A 370 46.68 2.50 -5.27
CA LEU A 370 45.62 2.59 -6.27
C LEU A 370 44.92 1.24 -6.51
N ALA A 371 45.69 0.15 -6.56
CA ALA A 371 45.13 -1.21 -6.66
C ALA A 371 44.26 -1.53 -5.43
N ALA A 372 44.73 -1.25 -4.22
CA ALA A 372 43.95 -1.47 -3.00
C ALA A 372 42.65 -0.64 -2.96
N VAL A 373 42.68 0.62 -3.43
CA VAL A 373 41.49 1.47 -3.57
C VAL A 373 40.49 0.88 -4.56
N LEU A 374 40.94 0.44 -5.74
CA LEU A 374 40.07 -0.19 -6.73
C LEU A 374 39.48 -1.52 -6.26
N PHE A 375 40.26 -2.33 -5.53
CA PHE A 375 39.77 -3.55 -4.91
C PHE A 375 38.66 -3.26 -3.90
N GLY A 376 38.90 -2.31 -2.99
CA GLY A 376 37.90 -1.87 -2.00
C GLY A 376 36.64 -1.30 -2.66
N LEU A 377 36.79 -0.53 -3.75
CA LEU A 377 35.68 -0.03 -4.54
C LEU A 377 34.88 -1.17 -5.18
N GLY A 378 35.55 -2.16 -5.76
CA GLY A 378 34.90 -3.33 -6.36
C GLY A 378 34.08 -4.14 -5.36
N ILE A 379 34.64 -4.39 -4.17
CA ILE A 379 33.89 -5.04 -3.08
C ILE A 379 32.70 -4.20 -2.66
N THR A 380 32.89 -2.89 -2.47
CA THR A 380 31.81 -1.99 -2.05
C THR A 380 30.68 -1.96 -3.08
N ILE A 381 31.01 -1.86 -4.37
CA ILE A 381 30.05 -1.93 -5.46
C ILE A 381 29.31 -3.27 -5.44
N ALA A 382 30.02 -4.39 -5.30
CA ALA A 382 29.41 -5.70 -5.21
C ALA A 382 28.41 -5.79 -4.05
N VAL A 383 28.83 -5.41 -2.83
CA VAL A 383 27.98 -5.44 -1.63
C VAL A 383 26.77 -4.52 -1.78
N VAL A 384 26.95 -3.27 -2.21
CA VAL A 384 25.84 -2.32 -2.37
C VAL A 384 24.84 -2.81 -3.43
N LEU A 385 25.33 -3.35 -4.55
CA LEU A 385 24.46 -3.85 -5.62
C LEU A 385 23.74 -5.14 -5.23
N THR A 386 24.33 -6.04 -4.43
CA THR A 386 23.65 -7.23 -3.93
C THR A 386 22.60 -6.89 -2.86
N PHE A 387 22.88 -5.96 -1.96
CA PHE A 387 21.86 -5.45 -1.03
C PHE A 387 20.69 -4.82 -1.79
N LYS A 388 20.98 -3.96 -2.77
CA LYS A 388 19.95 -3.35 -3.62
C LYS A 388 19.21 -4.38 -4.48
N ALA A 389 19.86 -5.48 -4.85
CA ALA A 389 19.22 -6.59 -5.55
C ALA A 389 18.16 -7.27 -4.69
N GLY A 390 18.48 -7.58 -3.42
CA GLY A 390 17.54 -8.18 -2.47
C GLY A 390 16.31 -7.30 -2.23
N GLU A 391 16.48 -5.98 -2.10
CA GLU A 391 15.34 -5.08 -1.92
C GLU A 391 14.33 -5.08 -3.08
N MET A 392 14.79 -5.40 -4.31
CA MET A 392 13.96 -5.49 -5.52
C MET A 392 13.23 -6.82 -5.68
N SER A 393 13.82 -7.93 -5.20
CA SER A 393 13.16 -9.24 -5.18
C SER A 393 12.11 -9.31 -4.06
N ASP A 394 12.42 -8.72 -2.90
CA ASP A 394 11.59 -8.82 -1.69
C ASP A 394 10.46 -7.78 -1.66
N GLY A 395 10.05 -7.28 -2.84
CA GLY A 395 9.03 -6.24 -3.01
C GLY A 395 7.76 -6.47 -2.19
#